data_AF-A0A950I5I2-F1
#
_entry.id   AF-A0A950I5I2-F1
#
_cell.length_a   1.000
_cell.length_b   1.000
_cell.length_c   1.000
_cell.angle_alpha   90.00
_cell.angle_beta   90.00
_cell.angle_gamma   90.00
#
_symmetry.space_group_name_H-M   'P 1'
#
loop_
_entity.id
_entity.type
_entity.pdbx_description
1 polymer ?
#
loop_
_entity_poly.entity_id
_entity_poly.type
_entity_poly.pdbx_seq_one_letter_code
_entity_poly.pdbx_strand_id
1 'polypeptide(L)'
;METILNEVAEVDYVIVGAGSAGCALATRLSENSGVTVALLEAGGRDSSVLIHAPAGVVAMVPTRINNYAYQTVPQPGLNGRRGYQPRDKTLGGSSSINAMLYVRGNRWDYDHWAALGNAGWSYDEVLPYFKRAENNEQFEGAYHGKGGPLNVTYPRYDSALSKMFLDAAVINGIAMNPDYNGEEQEGAFLYQVTHKNGERCSAA
;
A
#
# COMPACT_ATOMS: atom_id res chain seq x y z
N MET A 1 1.84 -39.79 21.60
CA MET A 1 0.51 -39.98 21.01
C MET A 1 0.24 -38.71 20.22
N GLU A 2 0.65 -38.74 18.96
CA GLU A 2 0.58 -37.61 18.03
C GLU A 2 -0.86 -37.53 17.55
N THR A 3 -1.62 -36.56 18.06
CA THR A 3 -2.96 -36.28 17.55
C THR A 3 -2.78 -35.64 16.18
N ILE A 4 -2.80 -36.47 15.14
CA ILE A 4 -2.95 -36.00 13.77
C ILE A 4 -4.31 -35.32 13.71
N LEU A 5 -4.32 -33.99 13.70
CA LEU A 5 -5.50 -33.18 13.42
C LEU A 5 -5.90 -33.42 11.96
N ASN A 6 -6.72 -34.44 11.73
CA ASN A 6 -7.35 -34.73 10.44
C ASN A 6 -8.79 -34.16 10.38
N GLU A 7 -9.03 -33.03 11.03
CA GLU A 7 -10.25 -32.26 10.76
C GLU A 7 -9.92 -31.18 9.72
N VAL A 8 -10.46 -31.36 8.52
CA VAL A 8 -10.53 -30.29 7.54
C VAL A 8 -11.47 -29.25 8.12
N ALA A 9 -10.94 -28.09 8.52
CA ALA A 9 -11.76 -26.98 8.95
C ALA A 9 -12.57 -26.47 7.74
N GLU A 10 -13.89 -26.62 7.81
CA GLU A 10 -14.80 -25.98 6.85
C GLU A 10 -14.88 -24.49 7.16
N VAL A 11 -14.62 -23.66 6.15
CA VAL A 11 -14.74 -22.20 6.24
C VAL A 11 -15.47 -21.67 5.01
N ASP A 12 -16.15 -20.54 5.16
CA ASP A 12 -16.88 -19.90 4.06
C ASP A 12 -15.92 -19.28 3.04
N TYR A 13 -14.79 -18.74 3.49
CA TYR A 13 -13.79 -18.12 2.64
C TYR A 13 -12.37 -18.59 2.98
N VAL A 14 -11.60 -18.92 1.94
CA VAL A 14 -10.15 -19.12 2.02
C VAL A 14 -9.46 -18.01 1.25
N ILE A 15 -8.67 -17.19 1.94
CA ILE A 15 -7.86 -16.12 1.35
C ILE A 15 -6.41 -16.59 1.30
N VAL A 16 -5.85 -16.65 0.09
CA VAL A 16 -4.47 -17.06 -0.15
C VAL A 16 -3.58 -15.84 -0.29
N GLY A 17 -2.73 -15.62 0.71
CA GLY A 17 -1.82 -14.49 0.83
C GLY A 17 -2.39 -13.40 1.73
N ALA A 18 -1.71 -13.13 2.84
CA ALA A 18 -2.04 -12.06 3.78
C ALA A 18 -1.27 -10.78 3.47
N GLY A 19 -1.26 -10.39 2.19
CA GLY A 19 -0.78 -9.08 1.74
C GLY A 19 -1.84 -7.99 1.89
N SER A 20 -1.57 -6.80 1.35
CA SER A 20 -2.46 -5.63 1.52
C SER A 20 -3.92 -5.89 1.17
N ALA A 21 -4.19 -6.55 0.04
CA ALA A 21 -5.55 -6.91 -0.35
C ALA A 21 -6.12 -8.06 0.51
N GLY A 22 -5.30 -9.07 0.84
CA GLY A 22 -5.71 -10.22 1.64
C GLY A 22 -6.11 -9.84 3.06
N CYS A 23 -5.32 -9.00 3.73
CA CYS A 23 -5.66 -8.44 5.04
C CYS A 23 -6.96 -7.63 4.98
N ALA A 24 -7.08 -6.71 4.00
CA ALA A 24 -8.29 -5.89 3.86
C ALA A 24 -9.55 -6.74 3.63
N LEU A 25 -9.46 -7.77 2.78
CA LEU A 25 -10.56 -8.72 2.55
C LEU A 25 -10.88 -9.53 3.81
N ALA A 26 -9.87 -10.07 4.49
CA ALA A 26 -10.07 -10.87 5.70
C ALA A 26 -10.78 -10.06 6.78
N THR A 27 -10.30 -8.85 7.06
CA THR A 27 -10.94 -7.94 8.02
C THR A 27 -12.40 -7.69 7.66
N ARG A 28 -12.70 -7.29 6.41
CA ARG A 28 -14.06 -6.94 5.99
C ARG A 28 -15.02 -8.12 5.97
N LEU A 29 -14.58 -9.29 5.54
CA LEU A 29 -15.42 -10.49 5.55
C LEU A 29 -15.72 -10.94 6.99
N SER A 30 -14.72 -10.87 7.88
CA SER A 30 -14.86 -11.26 9.28
C SER A 30 -15.68 -10.29 10.16
N GLU A 31 -16.03 -9.09 9.66
CA GLU A 31 -16.96 -8.18 10.34
C GLU A 31 -18.36 -8.81 10.49
N ASN A 32 -18.73 -9.76 9.63
CA ASN A 32 -19.93 -10.56 9.78
C ASN A 32 -19.63 -11.81 10.62
N SER A 33 -20.17 -11.87 11.84
CA SER A 33 -19.96 -13.00 12.77
C SER A 33 -20.55 -14.33 12.29
N GLY A 34 -21.40 -14.30 11.25
CA GLY A 34 -21.91 -15.50 10.59
C GLY A 34 -21.00 -16.05 9.48
N VAL A 35 -19.84 -15.44 9.25
CA VAL A 35 -18.87 -15.84 8.22
C VAL A 35 -17.57 -16.27 8.87
N THR A 36 -17.02 -17.39 8.39
CA THR A 36 -15.73 -17.94 8.78
C THR A 36 -14.69 -17.72 7.68
N VAL A 37 -13.50 -17.24 8.06
CA VAL A 37 -12.43 -16.89 7.11
C VAL A 37 -11.13 -17.56 7.52
N ALA A 38 -10.54 -18.35 6.61
CA ALA A 38 -9.17 -18.80 6.72
C ALA A 38 -8.24 -17.88 5.91
N LEU A 39 -7.26 -17.28 6.56
CA LEU A 39 -6.23 -16.46 5.92
C LEU A 39 -4.89 -17.20 5.95
N LEU A 40 -4.35 -17.51 4.77
CA LEU A 40 -3.12 -18.28 4.62
C LEU A 40 -1.97 -17.36 4.19
N GLU A 41 -0.87 -17.37 4.94
CA GLU A 41 0.33 -16.60 4.62
C GLU A 41 1.58 -17.50 4.65
N ALA A 42 2.44 -17.36 3.65
CA ALA A 42 3.67 -18.13 3.54
C ALA A 42 4.81 -17.54 4.40
N GLY A 43 4.70 -16.26 4.75
CA GLY A 43 5.62 -15.49 5.57
C GLY A 43 5.40 -15.59 7.08
N GLY A 44 6.25 -14.85 7.79
CA GLY A 44 6.19 -14.74 9.25
C GLY A 44 5.18 -13.72 9.74
N ARG A 45 5.19 -13.47 11.05
CA ARG A 45 4.41 -12.41 11.69
C ARG A 45 5.06 -11.04 11.43
N ASP A 46 4.24 -10.00 11.35
CA ASP A 46 4.70 -8.60 11.32
C ASP A 46 5.10 -8.13 12.73
N SER A 47 6.29 -8.52 13.19
CA SER A 47 6.78 -8.18 14.54
C SER A 47 8.19 -7.62 14.57
N SER A 48 8.78 -7.32 13.41
CA SER A 48 10.16 -6.87 13.30
C SER A 48 10.23 -5.35 13.40
N VAL A 49 11.16 -4.84 14.21
CA VAL A 49 11.46 -3.39 14.23
C VAL A 49 11.85 -2.85 12.85
N LEU A 50 12.44 -3.69 11.98
CA LEU A 50 12.78 -3.31 10.62
C LEU A 50 11.53 -3.03 9.75
N ILE A 51 10.40 -3.65 10.08
CA ILE A 51 9.11 -3.38 9.43
C ILE A 51 8.54 -2.06 9.97
N HIS A 52 8.38 -1.94 11.28
CA HIS A 52 7.68 -0.81 11.88
C HIS A 52 8.44 0.52 11.75
N ALA A 53 9.77 0.49 11.79
CA ALA A 53 10.60 1.68 11.56
C ALA A 53 10.69 1.98 10.06
N PRO A 54 10.24 3.17 9.57
CA PRO A 54 10.24 3.49 8.13
C PRO A 54 11.60 3.32 7.44
N ALA A 55 12.69 3.70 8.10
CA ALA A 55 14.05 3.56 7.58
C ALA A 55 14.53 2.10 7.46
N GLY A 56 13.89 1.15 8.16
CA GLY A 56 14.23 -0.28 8.12
C GLY A 56 14.07 -0.90 6.73
N VAL A 57 13.30 -0.26 5.84
CA VAL A 57 13.18 -0.64 4.42
C VAL A 57 14.53 -0.78 3.72
N VAL A 58 15.52 0.04 4.09
CA VAL A 58 16.88 0.03 3.51
C VAL A 58 17.60 -1.29 3.79
N ALA A 59 17.31 -1.96 4.91
CA ALA A 59 17.89 -3.26 5.25
C ALA A 59 17.10 -4.44 4.63
N MET A 60 15.78 -4.32 4.53
CA MET A 60 14.90 -5.41 4.07
C MET A 60 14.88 -5.54 2.54
N VAL A 61 14.67 -4.44 1.83
CA VAL A 61 14.47 -4.46 0.37
C VAL A 61 15.65 -5.07 -0.39
N PRO A 62 16.94 -4.80 -0.11
CA PRO A 62 18.04 -5.39 -0.86
C PRO A 62 18.40 -6.81 -0.42
N THR A 63 17.78 -7.34 0.63
CA THR A 63 18.10 -8.65 1.21
C THR A 63 16.91 -9.61 1.15
N ARG A 64 17.05 -10.79 1.76
CA ARG A 64 15.96 -11.79 1.90
C ARG A 64 15.20 -11.67 3.21
N ILE A 65 15.50 -10.66 4.03
CA ILE A 65 14.76 -10.42 5.28
C ILE A 65 13.33 -10.04 4.91
N ASN A 66 12.37 -10.89 5.27
CA ASN A 66 10.96 -10.75 4.92
C ASN A 66 10.72 -10.53 3.41
N ASN A 67 11.58 -11.05 2.54
CA ASN A 67 11.56 -10.69 1.12
C ASN A 67 11.92 -11.90 0.26
N TYR A 68 11.04 -12.22 -0.69
CA TYR A 68 11.28 -13.24 -1.70
C TYR A 68 12.48 -12.93 -2.59
N ALA A 69 12.83 -11.64 -2.76
CA ALA A 69 14.02 -11.18 -3.48
C ALA A 69 14.12 -11.78 -4.90
N TYR A 70 13.02 -11.73 -5.64
CA TYR A 70 12.94 -12.30 -6.98
C TYR A 70 13.87 -11.60 -7.97
N GLN A 71 14.18 -12.31 -9.05
CA GLN A 71 14.88 -11.75 -10.20
C GLN A 71 14.11 -12.09 -11.46
N THR A 72 13.92 -11.11 -12.34
CA THR A 72 13.32 -11.36 -13.66
C THR A 72 14.19 -12.34 -14.46
N VAL A 73 13.64 -12.90 -15.53
CA VAL A 73 14.46 -13.46 -16.62
C VAL A 73 15.32 -12.35 -17.25
N PRO A 74 16.40 -12.68 -17.99
CA PRO A 74 17.15 -11.69 -18.77
C PRO A 74 16.20 -10.88 -19.67
N GLN A 75 16.29 -9.55 -19.60
CA GLN A 75 15.40 -8.65 -20.35
C GLN A 75 16.12 -8.13 -21.60
N PRO A 76 15.65 -8.46 -22.82
CA PRO A 76 16.27 -7.97 -24.06
C PRO A 76 16.33 -6.45 -24.13
N GLY A 77 15.24 -5.77 -23.73
CA GLY A 77 15.17 -4.30 -23.67
C GLY A 77 16.06 -3.64 -22.61
N LEU A 78 16.74 -4.44 -21.77
CA LEU A 78 17.68 -3.96 -20.75
C LEU A 78 19.09 -4.54 -20.96
N ASN A 79 19.48 -4.83 -22.20
CA ASN A 79 20.78 -5.43 -22.57
C ASN A 79 21.04 -6.77 -21.84
N GLY A 80 20.01 -7.61 -21.72
CA GLY A 80 20.11 -8.91 -21.05
C GLY A 80 20.19 -8.84 -19.52
N ARG A 81 20.12 -7.66 -18.90
CA ARG A 81 20.11 -7.53 -17.44
C ARG A 81 18.90 -8.24 -16.84
N ARG A 82 19.09 -8.77 -15.63
CA ARG A 82 18.02 -9.29 -14.77
C ARG A 82 17.64 -8.22 -13.76
N GLY A 83 16.37 -7.86 -13.72
CA GLY A 83 15.83 -6.89 -12.78
C GLY A 83 15.60 -7.54 -11.42
N TYR A 84 15.97 -6.83 -10.36
CA TYR A 84 15.62 -7.22 -9.00
C TYR A 84 14.16 -6.85 -8.70
N GLN A 85 13.41 -7.75 -8.08
CA GLN A 85 11.98 -7.61 -7.79
C GLN A 85 11.71 -7.94 -6.32
N PRO A 86 11.79 -6.96 -5.41
CA PRO A 86 11.48 -7.18 -4.00
C PRO A 86 9.98 -7.42 -3.84
N ARG A 87 9.63 -8.51 -3.18
CA ARG A 87 8.25 -8.85 -2.80
C ARG A 87 8.29 -9.42 -1.41
N ASP A 88 7.48 -8.85 -0.53
CA ASP A 88 7.48 -9.25 0.88
C ASP A 88 7.01 -10.70 1.09
N LYS A 89 7.51 -11.29 2.17
CA LYS A 89 7.14 -12.61 2.68
C LYS A 89 6.87 -12.52 4.19
N THR A 90 5.85 -11.78 4.58
CA THR A 90 5.37 -11.56 5.95
C THR A 90 3.88 -11.17 5.95
N LEU A 91 3.22 -11.26 7.11
CA LEU A 91 1.87 -10.73 7.29
C LEU A 91 1.84 -9.22 6.97
N GLY A 92 0.82 -8.75 6.25
CA GLY A 92 0.77 -7.39 5.67
C GLY A 92 1.38 -7.32 4.26
N GLY A 93 2.17 -8.32 3.87
CA GLY A 93 2.77 -8.44 2.55
C GLY A 93 3.59 -7.22 2.19
N SER A 94 3.51 -6.79 0.92
CA SER A 94 4.38 -5.72 0.42
C SER A 94 4.15 -4.37 1.12
N SER A 95 3.04 -4.17 1.86
CA SER A 95 2.89 -2.97 2.70
C SER A 95 3.88 -2.90 3.86
N SER A 96 4.40 -4.05 4.31
CA SER A 96 5.38 -4.16 5.39
C SER A 96 6.83 -3.86 4.94
N ILE A 97 7.08 -3.76 3.63
CA ILE A 97 8.41 -3.38 3.08
C ILE A 97 8.36 -2.26 2.03
N ASN A 98 7.20 -1.68 1.72
CA ASN A 98 7.10 -0.61 0.73
C ASN A 98 7.78 0.68 1.22
N ALA A 99 7.87 1.68 0.33
CA ALA A 99 8.33 3.04 0.64
C ALA A 99 7.26 3.93 1.30
N MET A 100 6.13 3.35 1.74
CA MET A 100 5.03 3.99 2.46
C MET A 100 4.31 5.14 1.75
N LEU A 101 4.67 5.49 0.51
CA LEU A 101 3.99 6.54 -0.23
C LEU A 101 2.51 6.21 -0.43
N TYR A 102 1.62 7.16 -0.10
CA TYR A 102 0.19 7.02 -0.31
C TYR A 102 -0.24 7.81 -1.56
N VAL A 103 -0.45 7.10 -2.67
CA VAL A 103 -0.84 7.68 -3.96
C VAL A 103 -1.95 6.82 -4.55
N ARG A 104 -3.09 7.42 -4.91
CA ARG A 104 -4.25 6.67 -5.41
C ARG A 104 -4.16 6.31 -6.88
N GLY A 105 -3.46 7.10 -7.70
CA GLY A 105 -3.52 7.01 -9.17
C GLY A 105 -4.36 8.13 -9.76
N ASN A 106 -4.37 8.28 -11.09
CA ASN A 106 -5.09 9.35 -11.76
C ASN A 106 -6.56 8.95 -11.99
N ARG A 107 -7.49 9.92 -12.01
CA ARG A 107 -8.89 9.69 -12.41
C ARG A 107 -8.98 8.91 -13.72
N TRP A 108 -8.14 9.27 -14.70
CA TRP A 108 -8.10 8.62 -16.00
C TRP A 108 -7.81 7.11 -15.91
N ASP A 109 -6.97 6.66 -14.96
CA ASP A 109 -6.63 5.23 -14.82
C ASP A 109 -7.89 4.39 -14.55
N TYR A 110 -8.74 4.88 -13.65
CA TYR A 110 -9.98 4.23 -13.23
C TYR A 110 -11.08 4.33 -14.29
N ASP A 111 -11.27 5.52 -14.85
CA ASP A 111 -12.24 5.73 -15.92
C ASP A 111 -11.88 4.91 -17.17
N HIS A 112 -10.57 4.75 -17.44
CA HIS A 112 -10.09 3.86 -18.47
C HIS A 112 -10.41 2.39 -18.19
N TRP A 113 -10.24 1.91 -16.94
CA TRP A 113 -10.65 0.55 -16.57
C TRP A 113 -12.14 0.31 -16.79
N ALA A 114 -12.99 1.28 -16.42
CA ALA A 114 -14.42 1.21 -16.69
C ALA A 114 -14.72 1.15 -18.19
N ALA A 115 -14.05 1.99 -18.99
CA ALA A 115 -14.18 2.00 -20.45
C ALA A 115 -13.71 0.68 -21.12
N LEU A 116 -12.78 -0.05 -20.50
CA LEU A 116 -12.35 -1.39 -20.93
C LEU A 116 -13.34 -2.50 -20.56
N GLY A 117 -14.48 -2.17 -19.96
CA GLY A 117 -15.57 -3.11 -19.63
C GLY A 117 -15.63 -3.53 -18.17
N ASN A 118 -14.85 -2.92 -17.28
CA ASN A 118 -14.90 -3.20 -15.83
C ASN A 118 -15.93 -2.29 -15.15
N ALA A 119 -17.23 -2.64 -15.26
CA ALA A 119 -18.29 -1.89 -14.59
C ALA A 119 -18.03 -1.78 -13.07
N GLY A 120 -18.29 -0.61 -12.47
CA GLY A 120 -18.01 -0.35 -11.05
C GLY A 120 -16.62 0.21 -10.74
N TRP A 121 -15.75 0.40 -11.76
CA TRP A 121 -14.36 0.82 -11.57
C TRP A 121 -14.04 2.24 -12.04
N SER A 122 -15.04 3.05 -12.40
CA SER A 122 -14.78 4.47 -12.67
C SER A 122 -14.29 5.19 -11.43
N TYR A 123 -13.61 6.33 -11.58
CA TYR A 123 -13.04 7.04 -10.43
C TYR A 123 -14.10 7.40 -9.38
N ASP A 124 -15.27 7.83 -9.84
CA ASP A 124 -16.37 8.23 -8.95
C ASP A 124 -16.94 7.02 -8.17
N GLU A 125 -16.89 5.82 -8.74
CA GLU A 125 -17.34 4.58 -8.09
C GLU A 125 -16.31 4.05 -7.07
N VAL A 126 -15.01 4.23 -7.33
CA VAL A 126 -13.95 3.78 -6.41
C VAL A 126 -13.59 4.81 -5.33
N LEU A 127 -13.85 6.11 -5.55
CA LEU A 127 -13.55 7.17 -4.59
C LEU A 127 -14.13 6.93 -3.18
N PRO A 128 -15.39 6.46 -3.02
CA PRO A 128 -15.92 6.08 -1.71
C PRO A 128 -15.08 5.02 -0.98
N TYR A 129 -14.44 4.10 -1.71
CA TYR A 129 -13.59 3.06 -1.13
C TYR A 129 -12.23 3.61 -0.68
N PHE A 130 -11.64 4.54 -1.43
CA PHE A 130 -10.45 5.27 -0.99
C PHE A 130 -10.72 6.02 0.32
N LYS A 131 -11.82 6.78 0.36
CA LYS A 131 -12.23 7.52 1.56
C LYS A 131 -12.54 6.61 2.74
N ARG A 132 -13.15 5.45 2.51
CA ARG A 132 -13.46 4.49 3.58
C ARG A 132 -12.20 3.85 4.19
N ALA A 133 -11.16 3.65 3.39
CA ALA A 133 -9.91 3.07 3.86
C ALA A 133 -9.04 4.10 4.62
N GLU A 134 -9.12 5.36 4.23
CA GLU A 134 -8.22 6.42 4.68
C GLU A 134 -8.62 7.06 6.02
N ASN A 135 -7.61 7.29 6.87
CA ASN A 135 -7.64 8.31 7.91
C ASN A 135 -6.56 9.35 7.60
N ASN A 136 -6.91 10.42 6.88
CA ASN A 136 -5.98 11.48 6.53
C ASN A 136 -5.80 12.43 7.72
N GLU A 137 -4.58 12.78 8.10
CA GLU A 137 -4.35 13.68 9.24
C GLU A 137 -4.48 15.17 8.87
N GLN A 138 -4.34 15.53 7.58
CA GLN A 138 -4.34 16.93 7.13
C GLN A 138 -5.61 17.32 6.37
N PHE A 139 -6.12 16.44 5.52
CA PHE A 139 -7.22 16.76 4.61
C PHE A 139 -8.54 16.13 5.03
N GLU A 140 -9.64 16.75 4.60
CA GLU A 140 -11.01 16.25 4.71
C GLU A 140 -11.83 16.73 3.49
N GLY A 141 -13.04 16.22 3.33
CA GLY A 141 -14.00 16.75 2.34
C GLY A 141 -14.27 15.80 1.17
N ALA A 142 -14.34 16.36 -0.04
CA ALA A 142 -14.81 15.65 -1.23
C ALA A 142 -13.94 14.42 -1.55
N TYR A 143 -12.62 14.59 -1.48
CA TYR A 143 -11.66 13.56 -1.89
C TYR A 143 -11.07 12.75 -0.73
N HIS A 144 -11.20 13.17 0.53
CA HIS A 144 -10.44 12.57 1.64
C HIS A 144 -11.32 11.92 2.71
N GLY A 145 -10.81 10.84 3.29
CA GLY A 145 -11.41 10.06 4.36
C GLY A 145 -10.86 10.40 5.75
N LYS A 146 -11.71 10.18 6.76
CA LYS A 146 -11.35 10.25 8.19
C LYS A 146 -11.85 8.97 8.87
N GLY A 147 -11.10 8.48 9.86
CA GLY A 147 -11.48 7.32 10.68
C GLY A 147 -11.33 5.96 10.00
N GLY A 148 -10.83 5.89 8.77
CA GLY A 148 -10.44 4.63 8.13
C GLY A 148 -9.23 3.97 8.82
N PRO A 149 -9.01 2.67 8.60
CA PRO A 149 -7.93 1.93 9.27
C PRO A 149 -6.51 2.32 8.79
N LEU A 150 -6.37 2.89 7.59
CA LEU A 150 -5.07 3.25 7.03
C LEU A 150 -4.77 4.72 7.33
N ASN A 151 -3.82 4.98 8.24
CA ASN A 151 -3.45 6.35 8.60
C ASN A 151 -2.54 6.97 7.54
N VAL A 152 -2.93 8.14 7.03
CA VAL A 152 -2.21 8.89 5.99
C VAL A 152 -1.81 10.25 6.55
N THR A 153 -0.54 10.58 6.45
CA THR A 153 0.01 11.82 7.01
C THR A 153 1.26 12.27 6.26
N TYR A 154 1.68 13.52 6.39
CA TYR A 154 3.01 13.92 5.93
C TYR A 154 4.12 13.32 6.82
N PRO A 155 5.31 13.04 6.27
CA PRO A 155 6.45 12.60 7.05
C PRO A 155 6.74 13.56 8.22
N ARG A 156 7.04 13.02 9.41
CA ARG A 156 7.37 13.84 10.60
C ARG A 156 8.63 14.68 10.43
N TYR A 157 9.54 14.22 9.58
CA TYR A 157 10.74 14.94 9.22
C TYR A 157 10.61 15.41 7.78
N ASP A 158 10.69 16.73 7.59
CA ASP A 158 10.81 17.34 6.28
C ASP A 158 12.25 17.78 6.05
N SER A 159 12.82 17.38 4.92
CA SER A 159 14.19 17.72 4.55
C SER A 159 14.22 19.07 3.86
N ALA A 160 15.18 19.92 4.21
CA ALA A 160 15.41 21.17 3.48
C ALA A 160 15.65 20.92 1.97
N LEU A 161 16.17 19.75 1.60
CA LEU A 161 16.34 19.35 0.20
C LEU A 161 15.01 19.12 -0.52
N SER A 162 13.99 18.57 0.17
CA SER A 162 12.64 18.42 -0.40
C SER A 162 12.07 19.79 -0.74
N LYS A 163 12.18 20.76 0.18
CA LYS A 163 11.75 22.13 -0.08
C LYS A 163 12.51 22.76 -1.26
N MET A 164 13.83 22.64 -1.28
CA MET A 164 14.65 23.17 -2.39
C MET A 164 14.26 22.56 -3.74
N PHE A 165 13.94 21.27 -3.77
CA PHE A 165 13.48 20.59 -4.98
C PHE A 165 12.13 21.13 -5.46
N LEU A 166 11.18 21.32 -4.55
CA LEU A 166 9.86 21.90 -4.86
C LEU A 166 9.98 23.35 -5.34
N ASP A 167 10.77 24.18 -4.67
CA ASP A 167 11.02 25.56 -5.08
C ASP A 167 11.66 25.61 -6.49
N ALA A 168 12.58 24.68 -6.80
CA ALA A 168 13.15 24.55 -8.13
C ALA A 168 12.14 24.13 -9.19
N ALA A 169 11.20 23.23 -8.87
CA ALA A 169 10.14 22.82 -9.78
C ALA A 169 9.26 24.02 -10.19
N VAL A 170 8.90 24.87 -9.23
CA VAL A 170 8.12 26.10 -9.47
C VAL A 170 8.85 27.07 -10.39
N ILE A 171 10.13 27.31 -10.16
CA ILE A 171 10.94 28.21 -11.01
C ILE A 171 11.04 27.68 -12.45
N ASN A 172 10.91 26.36 -12.64
CA ASN A 172 10.87 25.71 -13.96
C ASN A 172 9.45 25.55 -14.52
N GLY A 173 8.45 26.21 -13.95
CA GLY A 173 7.09 26.26 -14.49
C GLY A 173 6.19 25.09 -14.08
N ILE A 174 6.61 24.22 -13.16
CA ILE A 174 5.76 23.17 -12.59
C ILE A 174 5.06 23.73 -11.36
N ALA A 175 3.75 23.91 -11.43
CA ALA A 175 2.96 24.48 -10.34
C ALA A 175 3.03 23.61 -9.07
N MET A 176 3.02 24.24 -7.89
CA MET A 176 2.85 23.52 -6.63
C MET A 176 1.45 22.91 -6.57
N ASN A 177 1.37 21.64 -6.19
CA ASN A 177 0.14 20.96 -5.87
C ASN A 177 0.14 20.57 -4.38
N PRO A 178 -0.71 21.20 -3.54
CA PRO A 178 -0.76 20.85 -2.12
C PRO A 178 -1.50 19.53 -1.84
N ASP A 179 -2.27 19.00 -2.80
CA ASP A 179 -3.12 17.82 -2.64
C ASP A 179 -3.24 17.02 -3.95
N TYR A 180 -2.20 16.23 -4.24
CA TYR A 180 -2.10 15.38 -5.43
C TYR A 180 -3.08 14.19 -5.46
N ASN A 181 -3.78 13.93 -4.35
CA ASN A 181 -4.86 12.94 -4.27
C ASN A 181 -6.26 13.61 -4.28
N GLY A 182 -6.31 14.93 -4.49
CA GLY A 182 -7.50 15.75 -4.59
C GLY A 182 -8.07 15.82 -6.02
N GLU A 183 -8.61 16.98 -6.37
CA GLU A 183 -9.28 17.21 -7.67
C GLU A 183 -8.32 17.10 -8.86
N GLU A 184 -7.12 17.67 -8.73
CA GLU A 184 -6.09 17.66 -9.76
C GLU A 184 -4.82 17.00 -9.21
N GLN A 185 -4.24 16.07 -9.98
CA GLN A 185 -3.05 15.33 -9.56
C GLN A 185 -1.74 15.96 -10.05
N GLU A 186 -1.78 16.74 -11.14
CA GLU A 186 -0.58 17.31 -11.75
C GLU A 186 0.07 18.37 -10.83
N GLY A 187 1.40 18.42 -10.84
CA GLY A 187 2.17 19.45 -10.17
C GLY A 187 3.34 18.91 -9.35
N ALA A 188 4.02 19.82 -8.66
CA ALA A 188 5.09 19.55 -7.72
C ALA A 188 4.51 19.46 -6.29
N PHE A 189 4.75 18.34 -5.61
CA PHE A 189 4.12 18.07 -4.32
C PHE A 189 5.03 17.25 -3.40
N LEU A 190 4.76 17.34 -2.09
CA LEU A 190 5.30 16.42 -1.11
C LEU A 190 4.36 15.22 -1.00
N TYR A 191 4.89 14.00 -0.97
CA TYR A 191 4.07 12.82 -0.76
C TYR A 191 3.61 12.72 0.71
N GLN A 192 2.34 12.36 0.91
CA GLN A 192 1.89 11.76 2.16
C GLN A 192 2.32 10.28 2.22
N VAL A 193 2.46 9.78 3.45
CA VAL A 193 2.89 8.43 3.77
C VAL A 193 1.88 7.71 4.66
N THR A 194 1.86 6.38 4.59
CA THR A 194 1.08 5.53 5.48
C THR A 194 1.83 5.31 6.79
N HIS A 195 1.79 6.30 7.68
CA HIS A 195 2.42 6.24 9.01
C HIS A 195 1.42 6.52 10.12
N LYS A 196 1.58 5.91 11.30
CA LYS A 196 0.93 6.33 12.54
C LYS A 196 1.97 6.48 13.64
N ASN A 197 1.92 7.58 14.37
CA ASN A 197 2.85 7.85 15.48
C ASN A 197 4.35 7.79 15.14
N GLY A 198 4.71 7.96 13.86
CA GLY A 198 6.09 7.87 13.37
C GLY A 198 6.51 6.47 12.90
N GLU A 199 5.63 5.49 13.04
CA GLU A 199 5.82 4.12 12.57
C GLU A 199 5.06 3.86 11.28
N ARG A 200 5.51 2.86 10.51
CA ARG A 200 4.79 2.34 9.36
C ARG A 200 3.38 1.86 9.76
N CYS A 201 2.38 2.28 9.02
CA CYS A 201 1.03 1.72 9.05
C CYS A 201 0.90 0.73 7.89
N SER A 202 1.25 -0.54 8.12
CA SER A 202 1.05 -1.63 7.16
C SER A 202 -0.41 -2.10 7.19
N ALA A 203 -0.75 -3.07 6.35
CA ALA A 203 -2.07 -3.70 6.37
C ALA A 203 -2.22 -4.79 7.46
N ALA A 204 -1.16 -5.08 8.22
CA ALA A 204 -1.14 -6.10 9.27
C ALA A 204 -1.63 -5.56 10.63
#